data_AF-A0A6V7Q0F4-F1
#
_entry.id   AF-A0A6V7Q0F4-F1
#
_cell.length_a   1.000
_cell.length_b   1.000
_cell.length_c   1.000
_cell.angle_alpha   90.00
_cell.angle_beta   90.00
_cell.angle_gamma   90.00
#
_symmetry.space_group_name_H-M   'P 1'
#
loop_
_entity.id
_entity.type
_entity.pdbx_description
1 polymer ?
#
loop_
_entity_poly.entity_id
_entity_poly.type
_entity_poly.pdbx_seq_one_letter_code
_entity_poly.pdbx_strand_id
1 'polypeptide(L)'
;MAKSYVSTDDAESIMNIDDVALSKAYSSELSVDLNSLMEIFNGGDLEVKIMSKVGCLNYSSTPWEDAKPNIQERRVRYKFNRYMSIFGSEVVSTQMKSPSIDGNGWTINDVTTLHNVPFSDYFRVRLRYDIQSRITESWRSQCDVFVALNGLEAPNFSRESLETFATTGSQGKGDF
;
A
#
# COMPACT_ATOMS: atom_id res chain seq x y z
N MET A 1 21.69 11.98 -18.02
CA MET A 1 21.24 10.90 -17.11
C MET A 1 21.38 11.39 -15.69
N ALA A 2 20.28 11.68 -15.01
CA ALA A 2 20.26 11.92 -13.57
C ALA A 2 19.26 10.93 -12.98
N LYS A 3 19.75 9.97 -12.19
CA LYS A 3 18.90 9.14 -11.35
C LYS A 3 18.53 9.99 -10.15
N SER A 4 17.29 10.49 -10.08
CA SER A 4 16.78 11.02 -8.81
C SER A 4 16.48 9.82 -7.92
N TYR A 5 17.43 9.50 -7.05
CA TYR A 5 17.12 8.75 -5.85
C TYR A 5 16.29 9.67 -4.96
N VAL A 6 15.07 9.26 -4.65
CA VAL A 6 14.31 9.87 -3.54
C VAL A 6 15.13 9.61 -2.28
N SER A 7 15.54 10.69 -1.61
CA SER A 7 16.29 10.62 -0.35
C SER A 7 15.39 10.03 0.73
N THR A 8 15.97 9.26 1.65
CA THR A 8 15.27 8.73 2.83
C THR A 8 14.66 9.84 3.71
N ASP A 9 15.23 11.04 3.67
CA ASP A 9 14.68 12.23 4.38
C ASP A 9 13.35 12.73 3.78
N ASP A 10 13.13 12.54 2.48
CA ASP A 10 11.87 12.94 1.84
C ASP A 10 10.74 11.97 2.21
N ALA A 11 11.06 10.69 2.40
CA ALA A 11 10.09 9.73 2.91
C ALA A 11 9.63 10.15 4.30
N GLU A 12 10.56 10.49 5.20
CA GLU A 12 10.26 10.90 6.57
C GLU A 12 9.41 12.19 6.66
N SER A 13 9.62 13.17 5.77
CA SER A 13 8.78 14.38 5.70
C SER A 13 7.38 14.13 5.12
N ILE A 14 7.26 13.18 4.17
CA ILE A 14 5.96 12.70 3.67
C ILE A 14 5.21 11.98 4.79
N MET A 15 5.87 11.45 5.81
CA MET A 15 5.22 10.72 6.91
C MET A 15 4.79 11.59 8.09
N ASN A 16 4.59 12.90 7.91
CA ASN A 16 3.77 13.65 8.86
C ASN A 16 2.32 13.15 8.74
N ILE A 17 1.99 12.21 9.63
CA ILE A 17 0.95 11.18 9.53
C ILE A 17 -0.50 11.70 9.63
N ASP A 18 -0.72 12.98 9.93
CA ASP A 18 -2.06 13.49 10.30
C ASP A 18 -2.81 14.35 9.26
N ASP A 19 -2.17 14.80 8.18
CA ASP A 19 -2.77 15.87 7.35
C ASP A 19 -3.64 15.40 6.16
N VAL A 20 -3.71 14.09 5.88
CA VAL A 20 -4.53 13.57 4.76
C VAL A 20 -5.58 12.57 5.24
N ALA A 21 -6.84 12.98 5.11
CA ALA A 21 -8.00 12.15 5.41
C ALA A 21 -8.03 10.89 4.53
N LEU A 22 -7.73 9.74 5.13
CA LEU A 22 -7.85 8.43 4.50
C LEU A 22 -9.34 8.04 4.36
N SER A 23 -9.70 7.51 3.20
CA SER A 23 -11.04 6.99 2.91
C SER A 23 -11.05 5.48 3.07
N LYS A 24 -12.07 4.90 3.73
CA LYS A 24 -12.19 3.44 3.83
C LYS A 24 -12.58 2.85 2.47
N ALA A 25 -11.70 2.05 1.88
CA ALA A 25 -11.88 1.44 0.57
C ALA A 25 -12.44 0.00 0.66
N TYR A 26 -12.08 -0.72 1.71
CA TYR A 26 -12.48 -2.11 1.89
C TYR A 26 -12.61 -2.47 3.38
N SER A 27 -13.49 -3.41 3.67
CA SER A 27 -13.71 -3.97 5.00
C SER A 27 -14.16 -5.41 4.85
N SER A 28 -13.51 -6.33 5.54
CA SER A 28 -13.92 -7.73 5.52
C SER A 28 -13.53 -8.47 6.78
N GLU A 29 -14.38 -9.41 7.15
CA GLU A 29 -14.12 -10.37 8.21
C GLU A 29 -13.73 -11.70 7.57
N LEU A 30 -12.58 -12.23 7.97
CA LEU A 30 -12.01 -13.46 7.44
C LEU A 30 -11.99 -14.52 8.53
N SER A 31 -12.35 -15.75 8.16
CA SER A 31 -12.30 -16.93 9.04
C SER A 31 -10.89 -17.51 9.11
N VAL A 32 -9.91 -16.66 9.41
CA VAL A 32 -8.51 -17.00 9.64
C VAL A 32 -8.01 -16.23 10.86
N ASP A 33 -7.10 -16.83 11.62
CA ASP A 33 -6.45 -16.15 12.74
C ASP A 33 -5.49 -15.04 12.26
N LEU A 34 -5.13 -14.16 13.19
CA LEU A 34 -4.33 -12.97 12.92
C LEU A 34 -2.98 -13.31 12.29
N ASN A 35 -2.30 -14.35 12.77
CA ASN A 35 -0.97 -14.70 12.27
C ASN A 35 -1.07 -15.27 10.85
N SER A 36 -2.05 -16.14 10.60
CA SER A 36 -2.33 -16.65 9.25
C SER A 36 -2.66 -15.55 8.25
N LEU A 37 -3.40 -14.51 8.67
CA LEU A 37 -3.69 -13.36 7.80
C LEU A 37 -2.43 -12.50 7.55
N MET A 38 -1.58 -12.35 8.55
CA MET A 38 -0.32 -11.61 8.44
C MET A 38 0.72 -12.25 7.51
N GLU A 39 0.59 -13.53 7.19
CA GLU A 39 1.44 -14.20 6.18
C GLU A 39 1.39 -13.53 4.79
N ILE A 40 0.33 -12.77 4.49
CA ILE A 40 0.20 -11.95 3.27
C ILE A 40 1.24 -10.81 3.24
N PHE A 41 1.85 -10.46 4.38
CA PHE A 41 2.83 -9.39 4.52
C PHE A 41 4.20 -9.87 5.04
N ASN A 42 4.47 -11.17 5.10
CA ASN A 42 5.70 -11.69 5.72
C ASN A 42 6.86 -11.95 4.72
N GLY A 43 6.64 -11.73 3.44
CA GLY A 43 7.63 -11.89 2.36
C GLY A 43 7.77 -13.31 1.83
N GLY A 44 6.91 -14.24 2.29
CA GLY A 44 6.94 -15.65 1.90
C GLY A 44 6.18 -15.97 0.60
N ASP A 45 6.14 -17.25 0.26
CA ASP A 45 5.48 -17.76 -0.97
C ASP A 45 4.00 -17.40 -1.06
N LEU A 46 3.31 -17.31 0.07
CA LEU A 46 1.89 -16.95 0.11
C LEU A 46 1.67 -15.52 -0.42
N GLU A 47 2.45 -14.56 0.07
CA GLU A 47 2.42 -13.17 -0.37
C GLU A 47 2.72 -13.08 -1.88
N VAL A 48 3.79 -13.72 -2.35
CA VAL A 48 4.17 -13.73 -3.78
C VAL A 48 3.05 -14.31 -4.64
N LYS A 49 2.45 -15.42 -4.21
CA LYS A 49 1.36 -16.10 -4.93
C LYS A 49 0.09 -15.26 -5.00
N ILE A 50 -0.28 -14.59 -3.91
CA ILE A 50 -1.45 -13.69 -3.87
C ILE A 50 -1.20 -12.50 -4.81
N MET A 51 -0.03 -11.86 -4.70
CA MET A 51 0.32 -10.69 -5.52
C MET A 51 0.34 -11.04 -7.01
N SER A 52 0.89 -12.20 -7.38
CA SER A 52 0.84 -12.69 -8.76
C SER A 52 -0.60 -12.90 -9.26
N LYS A 53 -1.50 -13.41 -8.42
CA LYS A 53 -2.91 -13.66 -8.80
C LYS A 53 -3.69 -12.37 -9.03
N VAL A 54 -3.41 -11.32 -8.26
CA VAL A 54 -4.07 -10.00 -8.40
C VAL A 54 -3.40 -9.13 -9.47
N GLY A 55 -2.51 -9.70 -10.28
CA GLY A 55 -1.90 -9.02 -11.42
C GLY A 55 -0.66 -8.19 -11.10
N CYS A 56 -0.06 -8.36 -9.92
CA CYS A 56 1.26 -7.79 -9.59
C CYS A 56 2.37 -8.71 -10.11
N LEU A 57 2.93 -8.36 -11.26
CA LEU A 57 4.03 -9.08 -11.91
C LEU A 57 5.37 -8.76 -11.25
N ASN A 58 6.27 -9.74 -11.23
CA ASN A 58 7.63 -9.61 -10.68
C ASN A 58 7.64 -9.05 -9.25
N TYR A 59 6.71 -9.53 -8.42
CA TYR A 59 6.60 -9.10 -7.03
C TYR A 59 7.86 -9.47 -6.25
N SER A 60 8.37 -8.50 -5.48
CA SER A 60 9.49 -8.69 -4.57
C SER A 60 9.34 -7.77 -3.37
N SER A 61 9.80 -8.25 -2.21
CA SER A 61 9.85 -7.48 -0.97
C SER A 61 11.20 -7.68 -0.29
N THR A 62 11.66 -6.66 0.43
CA THR A 62 12.75 -6.83 1.39
C THR A 62 12.21 -7.44 2.68
N PRO A 63 13.08 -8.04 3.52
CA PRO A 63 12.72 -8.37 4.89
C PRO A 63 12.23 -7.15 5.66
N TRP A 64 11.47 -7.40 6.72
CA TRP A 64 11.16 -6.38 7.74
C TRP A 64 12.42 -6.06 8.55
N GLU A 65 12.73 -4.79 8.69
CA GLU A 65 13.85 -4.27 9.48
C GLU A 65 13.33 -3.27 10.52
N ASP A 66 13.90 -3.26 11.72
CA ASP A 66 13.48 -2.34 12.78
C ASP A 66 13.91 -0.91 12.42
N ALA A 67 12.93 -0.02 12.21
CA ALA A 67 13.18 1.38 11.85
C ALA A 67 13.15 2.29 13.07
N LYS A 68 12.18 2.08 13.97
CA LYS A 68 11.97 2.82 15.23
C LYS A 68 11.41 1.85 16.29
N PRO A 69 11.39 2.20 17.59
CA PRO A 69 10.77 1.36 18.60
C PRO A 69 9.33 0.98 18.21
N ASN A 70 9.04 -0.32 18.13
CA ASN A 70 7.75 -0.90 17.71
C ASN A 70 7.33 -0.61 16.26
N ILE A 71 8.23 -0.15 15.40
CA ILE A 71 7.97 0.10 13.97
C ILE A 71 9.01 -0.62 13.14
N GLN A 72 8.54 -1.52 12.27
CA GLN A 72 9.36 -2.19 11.27
C GLN A 72 9.10 -1.59 9.90
N GLU A 73 10.12 -1.44 9.08
CA GLU A 73 10.03 -0.98 7.70
C GLU A 73 10.44 -2.09 6.73
N ARG A 74 9.83 -2.11 5.55
CA ARG A 74 10.32 -2.84 4.39
C ARG A 74 10.00 -2.10 3.10
N ARG A 75 10.62 -2.55 2.00
CA ARG A 75 10.32 -2.06 0.65
C ARG A 75 9.73 -3.16 -0.21
N VAL A 76 8.80 -2.76 -1.07
CA VAL A 76 8.12 -3.67 -2.01
C VAL A 76 8.22 -3.10 -3.43
N ARG A 77 8.40 -3.98 -4.40
CA ARG A 77 8.42 -3.63 -5.83
C ARG A 77 7.66 -4.65 -6.66
N TYR A 78 6.85 -4.16 -7.59
CA TYR A 78 6.16 -4.98 -8.60
C TYR A 78 5.79 -4.15 -9.83
N LYS A 79 5.20 -4.79 -10.84
CA LYS A 79 4.59 -4.12 -11.99
C LYS A 79 3.13 -4.54 -12.11
N PHE A 80 2.23 -3.61 -12.33
CA PHE A 80 0.86 -3.98 -12.70
C PHE A 80 0.87 -4.63 -14.09
N ASN A 81 0.15 -5.73 -14.25
CA ASN A 81 -0.15 -6.23 -15.59
C ASN A 81 -1.00 -5.20 -16.36
N ARG A 82 -1.03 -5.32 -17.69
CA ARG A 82 -1.76 -4.36 -18.53
C ARG A 82 -3.28 -4.40 -18.39
N TYR A 83 -3.82 -5.45 -17.76
CA TYR A 83 -5.24 -5.57 -17.44
C TYR A 83 -5.61 -4.74 -16.20
N MET A 84 -4.70 -4.62 -15.24
CA MET A 84 -4.89 -3.84 -14.01
C MET A 84 -4.47 -2.38 -14.19
N SER A 85 -3.49 -2.11 -15.05
CA SER A 85 -3.15 -0.76 -15.45
C SER A 85 -2.74 -0.69 -16.91
N ILE A 86 -3.44 0.13 -17.71
CA ILE A 86 -3.11 0.34 -19.13
C ILE A 86 -1.64 0.78 -19.34
N PHE A 87 -1.04 1.41 -18.33
CA PHE A 87 0.32 1.91 -18.36
C PHE A 87 1.36 0.83 -18.00
N GLY A 88 0.94 -0.33 -17.47
CA GLY A 88 1.86 -1.37 -17.00
C GLY A 88 2.81 -0.87 -15.92
N SER A 89 2.29 -0.01 -15.04
CA SER A 89 3.04 0.84 -14.12
C SER A 89 3.97 0.03 -13.22
N GLU A 90 5.18 0.54 -13.01
CA GLU A 90 6.08 0.00 -11.98
C GLU A 90 5.74 0.64 -10.65
N VAL A 91 5.60 -0.20 -9.63
CA VAL A 91 5.26 0.22 -8.28
C VAL A 91 6.45 0.02 -7.38
N VAL A 92 6.77 1.07 -6.64
CA VAL A 92 7.71 1.01 -5.52
C VAL A 92 6.99 1.53 -4.29
N SER A 93 6.99 0.73 -3.23
CA SER A 93 6.32 1.02 -1.98
C SER A 93 7.29 0.91 -0.81
N THR A 94 7.12 1.81 0.16
CA THR A 94 7.69 1.66 1.50
C THR A 94 6.56 1.34 2.47
N GLN A 95 6.69 0.22 3.17
CA GLN A 95 5.71 -0.28 4.12
C GLN A 95 6.27 -0.18 5.54
N MET A 96 5.47 0.34 6.45
CA MET A 96 5.73 0.35 7.88
C MET A 96 4.71 -0.49 8.61
N LYS A 97 5.16 -1.36 9.49
CA LYS A 97 4.33 -2.22 10.33
C LYS A 97 4.53 -1.86 11.79
N SER A 98 3.41 -1.63 12.49
CA SER A 98 3.38 -1.37 13.93
C SER A 98 2.23 -2.15 14.58
N PRO A 99 2.30 -2.44 15.89
CA PRO A 99 1.14 -2.93 16.63
C PRO A 99 -0.04 -1.95 16.49
N SER A 100 -1.27 -2.47 16.47
CA SER A 100 -2.47 -1.63 16.52
C SER A 100 -2.52 -0.86 17.86
N ILE A 101 -3.19 0.29 17.87
CA ILE A 101 -3.36 1.12 19.08
C ILE A 101 -4.02 0.31 20.21
N ASP A 102 -4.97 -0.56 19.85
CA ASP A 102 -5.70 -1.40 20.80
C ASP A 102 -4.91 -2.66 21.22
N GLY A 103 -3.70 -2.87 20.66
CA GLY A 103 -2.80 -4.00 20.97
C GLY A 103 -3.29 -5.37 20.48
N ASN A 104 -4.40 -5.42 19.74
CA ASN A 104 -5.06 -6.65 19.28
C ASN A 104 -4.76 -7.02 17.82
N GLY A 105 -3.73 -6.41 17.23
CA GLY A 105 -3.52 -6.49 15.79
C GLY A 105 -2.30 -5.74 15.29
N TRP A 106 -2.29 -5.49 13.98
CA TRP A 106 -1.23 -4.80 13.26
C TRP A 106 -1.83 -3.69 12.39
N THR A 107 -1.11 -2.58 12.32
CA THR A 107 -1.33 -1.53 11.32
C THR A 107 -0.15 -1.53 10.36
N ILE A 108 -0.44 -1.60 9.06
CA ILE A 108 0.55 -1.46 7.98
C ILE A 108 0.23 -0.20 7.20
N ASN A 109 1.13 0.79 7.28
CA ASN A 109 1.08 1.98 6.44
C ASN A 109 1.96 1.75 5.21
N ASP A 110 1.45 2.07 4.04
CA ASP A 110 2.13 1.88 2.77
C ASP A 110 2.11 3.20 1.99
N VAL A 111 3.29 3.71 1.68
CA VAL A 111 3.48 4.86 0.79
C VAL A 111 3.97 4.35 -0.56
N THR A 112 3.08 4.43 -1.55
CA THR A 112 3.27 3.89 -2.88
C THR A 112 3.56 4.99 -3.90
N THR A 113 4.61 4.77 -4.69
CA THR A 113 4.94 5.55 -5.88
C THR A 113 4.66 4.72 -7.13
N LEU A 114 3.85 5.28 -8.03
CA LEU A 114 3.59 4.70 -9.35
C LEU A 114 4.52 5.35 -10.36
N HIS A 115 5.32 4.57 -11.07
CA HIS A 115 6.18 5.01 -12.15
C HIS A 115 5.55 4.67 -13.50
N ASN A 116 5.95 5.42 -14.54
CA ASN A 116 5.47 5.26 -15.92
C ASN A 116 3.96 5.54 -16.09
N VAL A 117 3.37 6.30 -15.16
CA VAL A 117 2.03 6.88 -15.30
C VAL A 117 2.14 8.39 -15.51
N PRO A 118 1.17 9.01 -16.20
CA PRO A 118 1.05 10.46 -16.26
C PRO A 118 1.05 11.05 -14.85
N PHE A 119 1.82 12.12 -14.67
CA PHE A 119 1.89 12.87 -13.39
C PHE A 119 2.40 12.07 -12.19
N SER A 120 3.14 10.97 -12.42
CA SER A 120 3.74 10.15 -11.36
C SER A 120 4.58 10.93 -10.33
N ASP A 121 5.16 12.06 -10.73
CA ASP A 121 5.93 12.94 -9.84
C ASP A 121 5.05 13.83 -8.95
N TYR A 122 3.76 13.96 -9.25
CA TYR A 122 2.83 14.88 -8.60
C TYR A 122 1.85 14.22 -7.65
N PHE A 123 1.92 12.91 -7.45
CA PHE A 123 1.11 12.27 -6.43
C PHE A 123 1.79 11.07 -5.80
N ARG A 124 1.33 10.73 -4.59
CA ARG A 124 1.63 9.48 -3.91
C ARG A 124 0.32 8.83 -3.49
N VAL A 125 0.28 7.51 -3.57
CA VAL A 125 -0.84 6.72 -3.04
C VAL A 125 -0.46 6.32 -1.62
N ARG A 126 -1.35 6.56 -0.67
CA ARG A 126 -1.22 6.01 0.68
C ARG A 126 -2.26 4.93 0.89
N LEU A 127 -1.82 3.81 1.44
CA LEU A 127 -2.70 2.75 1.91
C LEU A 127 -2.44 2.53 3.39
N ARG A 128 -3.51 2.22 4.13
CA ARG A 128 -3.41 1.73 5.51
C ARG A 128 -4.20 0.44 5.62
N TYR A 129 -3.56 -0.60 6.12
CA TYR A 129 -4.19 -1.87 6.45
C TYR A 129 -4.28 -1.96 7.96
N ASP A 130 -5.50 -2.04 8.49
CA ASP A 130 -5.74 -2.34 9.89
C ASP A 130 -6.23 -3.78 10.00
N ILE A 131 -5.41 -4.62 10.63
CA ILE A 131 -5.64 -6.07 10.74
C ILE A 131 -5.76 -6.40 12.22
N GLN A 132 -6.95 -6.80 12.65
CA GLN A 132 -7.26 -7.00 14.07
C GLN A 132 -7.82 -8.40 14.32
N SER A 133 -7.40 -9.02 15.41
CA SER A 133 -8.06 -10.21 15.94
C SER A 133 -9.34 -9.81 16.67
N ARG A 134 -10.41 -10.59 16.53
CA ARG A 134 -11.56 -10.46 17.43
C ARG A 134 -11.22 -11.12 18.76
N ILE A 135 -11.21 -10.34 19.83
CA ILE A 135 -10.87 -10.78 21.20
C ILE A 135 -11.70 -12.02 21.63
N THR A 136 -12.95 -12.11 21.18
CA THR A 136 -13.85 -13.22 21.51
C THR A 136 -13.73 -14.42 20.57
N GLU A 137 -13.08 -14.27 19.41
CA GLU A 137 -13.01 -15.27 18.34
C GLU A 137 -11.63 -15.24 17.68
N SER A 138 -10.62 -15.79 18.35
CA SER A 138 -9.22 -15.73 17.89
C SER A 138 -8.93 -16.38 16.53
N TRP A 139 -9.89 -17.14 15.99
CA TRP A 139 -9.86 -17.75 14.66
C TRP A 139 -10.44 -16.86 13.55
N ARG A 140 -10.95 -15.67 13.91
CA ARG A 140 -11.43 -14.65 12.97
C ARG A 140 -10.62 -13.37 13.08
N SER A 141 -10.38 -12.75 11.93
CA SER A 141 -9.66 -11.49 11.83
C SER A 141 -10.46 -10.50 10.98
N GLN A 142 -10.45 -9.24 11.40
CA GLN A 142 -10.98 -8.12 10.63
C GLN A 142 -9.83 -7.50 9.83
N CYS A 143 -10.06 -7.20 8.56
CA CYS A 143 -9.15 -6.46 7.70
C CYS A 143 -9.87 -5.25 7.13
N ASP A 144 -9.39 -4.07 7.47
CA ASP A 144 -9.86 -2.80 6.94
C ASP A 144 -8.75 -2.14 6.11
N VAL A 145 -9.10 -1.67 4.92
CA VAL A 145 -8.17 -0.99 4.02
C VAL A 145 -8.64 0.44 3.80
N PHE A 146 -7.74 1.37 4.03
CA PHE A 146 -7.96 2.79 3.81
C PHE A 146 -7.01 3.30 2.72
N VAL A 147 -7.45 4.28 1.94
CA VAL A 147 -6.70 4.85 0.82
C VAL A 147 -6.76 6.37 0.84
N ALA A 148 -5.67 7.01 0.46
CA ALA A 148 -5.64 8.43 0.10
C ALA A 148 -4.72 8.69 -1.09
N LEU A 149 -5.04 9.75 -1.82
CA LEU A 149 -4.17 10.34 -2.83
C LEU A 149 -3.62 11.64 -2.27
N ASN A 150 -2.31 11.69 -2.09
CA ASN A 150 -1.60 12.90 -1.74
C ASN A 150 -1.15 13.56 -3.03
N GLY A 151 -1.76 14.70 -3.38
CA GLY A 151 -1.23 15.58 -4.42
C GLY A 151 0.01 16.31 -3.90
N LEU A 152 1.10 16.25 -4.66
CA LEU A 152 2.21 17.19 -4.58
C LEU A 152 1.85 18.38 -5.49
N GLU A 153 2.25 19.59 -5.12
CA GLU A 153 1.88 20.80 -5.89
C GLU A 153 2.22 20.64 -7.37
N ALA A 154 1.18 20.54 -8.21
CA ALA A 154 1.31 20.50 -9.65
C ALA A 154 1.04 21.92 -10.19
N PRO A 155 1.99 22.55 -10.91
CA PRO A 155 1.87 23.95 -11.27
C PRO A 155 0.69 24.27 -12.21
N ASN A 156 0.04 23.28 -12.83
CA ASN A 156 -1.00 23.49 -13.86
C ASN A 156 -2.17 22.48 -13.84
N PHE A 157 -2.32 21.63 -12.82
CA PHE A 157 -3.36 20.58 -12.82
C PHE A 157 -4.22 20.61 -11.55
N SER A 158 -5.54 20.47 -11.74
CA SER A 158 -6.47 20.33 -10.61
C SER A 158 -6.32 18.96 -9.95
N ARG A 159 -6.62 18.89 -8.65
CA ARG A 159 -6.69 17.62 -7.90
C ARG A 159 -7.60 16.60 -8.57
N GLU A 160 -8.78 17.02 -9.04
CA GLU A 160 -9.73 16.15 -9.76
C GLU A 160 -9.13 15.52 -11.02
N SER A 161 -8.26 16.24 -11.73
CA SER A 161 -7.57 15.70 -12.91
C SER A 161 -6.59 14.60 -12.51
N LEU A 162 -5.80 14.82 -11.46
CA LEU A 162 -4.86 13.82 -10.92
C LEU A 162 -5.59 12.57 -10.40
N GLU A 163 -6.70 12.74 -9.70
CA GLU A 163 -7.56 11.65 -9.20
C GLU A 163 -8.15 10.84 -10.36
N THR A 164 -8.62 11.50 -11.43
CA THR A 164 -9.14 10.85 -12.63
C THR A 164 -8.06 10.01 -13.30
N PHE A 165 -6.84 10.50 -13.47
CA PHE A 165 -5.76 9.70 -14.08
C PHE A 165 -5.33 8.52 -13.21
N ALA A 166 -5.25 8.71 -11.89
CA ALA A 166 -4.92 7.65 -10.95
C ALA A 166 -5.98 6.54 -10.90
N THR A 167 -7.26 6.89 -11.07
CA THR A 167 -8.39 5.94 -10.99
C THR A 167 -8.78 5.33 -12.33
N THR A 168 -8.71 6.09 -13.43
CA THR A 168 -9.07 5.62 -14.78
C THR A 168 -8.04 4.61 -15.32
N GLY A 169 -6.80 4.66 -14.82
CA GLY A 169 -5.82 3.61 -15.07
C GLY A 169 -6.24 2.23 -14.55
N SER A 170 -7.19 2.14 -13.62
CA SER A 170 -7.52 0.94 -12.84
C SER A 170 -8.76 0.17 -13.33
N GLN A 171 -9.14 0.28 -14.62
CA GLN A 171 -10.29 -0.42 -15.17
C GLN A 171 -10.04 -1.93 -15.36
N GLY A 172 -9.98 -2.66 -14.26
CA GLY A 172 -10.17 -4.11 -14.21
C GLY A 172 -11.52 -4.41 -13.58
N LYS A 173 -12.57 -4.52 -14.41
CA LYS A 173 -13.88 -5.03 -13.99
C LYS A 173 -13.74 -6.52 -13.67
N GLY A 174 -13.52 -6.84 -12.41
CA GLY A 174 -13.50 -8.21 -11.90
C GLY A 174 -14.72 -8.43 -11.04
N ASP A 175 -15.81 -8.88 -11.66
CA ASP A 175 -16.88 -9.55 -10.94
C ASP A 175 -16.29 -10.83 -10.31
N PHE A 176 -16.34 -10.95 -8.99
CA PHE A 176 -16.20 -12.21 -8.25
C PHE A 176 -17.55 -12.56 -7.64
#